data_AF-A0A8S4QX58-F1
#
_entry.id   AF-A0A8S4QX58-F1
#
_cell.length_a   1.000
_cell.length_b   1.000
_cell.length_c   1.000
_cell.angle_alpha   90.00
_cell.angle_beta   90.00
_cell.angle_gamma   90.00
#
_symmetry.space_group_name_H-M   'P 1'
#
loop_
_entity.id
_entity.type
_entity.pdbx_description
1 polymer ?
#
loop_
_entity_poly.entity_id
_entity_poly.type
_entity_poly.pdbx_seq_one_letter_code
_entity_poly.pdbx_strand_id
1 'polypeptide(L)'
;MVEIIRKAIYFYQLVFDEWADPNTKSWLFVAKPYQGLTILALYLMFVLKWGPNFMKNRKPMNLEKVMIVYNAVQVICCTHVFLVGITIGWGWGQGYRWVCEPVDYSNSEHAKLVRKTVYIYYLLKIADLADTKNNSLGMQGIRSTCRALCPSP
;
A
#
# COMPACT_ATOMS: atom_id res chain seq x y z
N MET A 1 7.26 -10.90 -34.35
CA MET A 1 6.26 -10.54 -33.32
C MET A 1 6.02 -11.69 -32.34
N VAL A 2 5.75 -12.91 -32.80
CA VAL A 2 5.51 -14.10 -31.96
C VAL A 2 6.68 -14.43 -31.02
N GLU A 3 7.92 -14.32 -31.48
CA GLU A 3 9.11 -14.57 -30.64
C GLU A 3 9.27 -13.58 -29.48
N ILE A 4 8.90 -12.31 -29.70
CA ILE A 4 8.94 -11.29 -28.66
C ILE A 4 7.87 -11.58 -27.60
N ILE A 5 6.67 -11.98 -28.05
CA ILE A 5 5.57 -12.35 -27.16
C ILE A 5 5.95 -13.58 -26.33
N ARG A 6 6.55 -14.62 -26.95
CA ARG A 6 7.03 -15.80 -26.21
C ARG A 6 8.09 -15.44 -25.17
N LYS A 7 9.08 -14.61 -25.52
CA LYS A 7 10.09 -14.15 -24.55
C LYS A 7 9.47 -13.35 -23.41
N ALA A 8 8.49 -12.49 -23.70
CA ALA A 8 7.80 -11.71 -22.68
C ALA A 8 6.99 -12.59 -21.73
N ILE A 9 6.26 -13.58 -22.26
CA ILE A 9 5.49 -14.55 -21.45
C ILE A 9 6.43 -15.39 -20.58
N TYR A 10 7.52 -15.90 -21.15
CA TYR A 10 8.52 -16.67 -20.42
C TYR A 10 9.14 -15.85 -19.27
N PHE A 11 9.52 -14.60 -19.56
CA PHE A 11 10.06 -13.69 -18.54
C PHE A 11 9.05 -13.43 -17.42
N TYR A 12 7.77 -13.24 -17.76
CA TYR A 12 6.71 -13.07 -16.78
C TYR A 12 6.57 -14.30 -15.87
N GLN A 13 6.52 -15.50 -16.45
CA GLN A 13 6.43 -16.75 -15.69
C GLN A 13 7.66 -16.97 -14.79
N LEU A 14 8.85 -16.68 -15.31
CA LEU A 14 10.10 -16.79 -14.55
C LEU A 14 10.07 -15.89 -13.30
N VAL A 15 9.74 -14.61 -13.47
CA VAL A 15 9.80 -13.63 -12.37
C VAL A 15 8.67 -13.85 -11.36
N PHE A 16 7.45 -14.17 -11.81
CA PHE A 16 6.26 -14.15 -10.95
C PHE A 16 5.74 -15.53 -10.52
N ASP A 17 6.12 -16.61 -11.22
CA ASP A 17 5.69 -17.96 -10.85
C ASP A 17 6.86 -18.80 -10.32
N GLU A 18 8.05 -18.71 -10.96
CA GLU A 18 9.23 -19.51 -10.56
C GLU A 18 10.04 -18.88 -9.41
N TRP A 19 10.34 -17.58 -9.47
CA TRP A 19 11.13 -16.90 -8.41
C TRP A 19 10.28 -16.44 -7.23
N ALA A 20 8.96 -16.50 -7.33
CA ALA A 20 8.06 -16.09 -6.27
C ALA A 20 8.05 -17.11 -5.11
N ASP A 21 8.08 -16.62 -3.87
CA ASP A 21 7.98 -17.45 -2.67
C ASP A 21 6.67 -18.29 -2.71
N PRO A 22 6.72 -19.63 -2.71
CA PRO A 22 5.52 -20.47 -2.75
C PRO A 22 4.59 -20.23 -1.55
N ASN A 23 5.12 -19.77 -0.41
CA ASN A 23 4.36 -19.56 0.81
C ASN A 23 3.44 -18.33 0.75
N THR A 24 3.65 -17.41 -0.20
CA THR A 24 2.86 -16.18 -0.36
C THR A 24 1.84 -16.27 -1.50
N LYS A 25 1.83 -17.36 -2.28
CA LYS A 25 0.94 -17.54 -3.45
C LYS A 25 -0.54 -17.50 -3.12
N SER A 26 -0.95 -17.79 -1.88
CA SER A 26 -2.35 -17.73 -1.43
C SER A 26 -2.74 -16.39 -0.80
N TRP A 27 -1.81 -15.44 -0.65
CA TRP A 27 -2.05 -14.19 0.06
C TRP A 27 -2.76 -13.17 -0.81
N LEU A 28 -3.70 -12.46 -0.20
CA LEU A 28 -4.52 -11.47 -0.88
C LEU A 28 -3.64 -10.32 -1.39
N PHE A 29 -3.91 -9.86 -2.62
CA PHE A 29 -3.23 -8.74 -3.30
C PHE A 29 -1.73 -8.91 -3.62
N VAL A 30 -1.09 -10.00 -3.17
CA VAL A 30 0.33 -10.29 -3.45
C VAL A 30 0.49 -11.47 -4.42
N ALA A 31 -0.51 -12.36 -4.49
CA ALA A 31 -0.45 -13.59 -5.28
C ALA A 31 -0.11 -13.35 -6.77
N LYS A 32 -0.59 -12.25 -7.35
CA LYS A 32 -0.29 -11.91 -8.75
C LYS A 32 0.02 -10.42 -8.92
N PRO A 33 1.02 -10.06 -9.74
CA PRO A 33 1.47 -8.67 -9.88
C PRO A 33 0.40 -7.73 -10.46
N TYR A 34 -0.52 -8.26 -11.27
CA TYR A 34 -1.61 -7.46 -11.83
C TYR A 34 -2.60 -7.00 -10.74
N GLN A 35 -2.67 -7.66 -9.58
CA GLN A 35 -3.57 -7.27 -8.49
C GLN A 35 -3.16 -5.89 -7.93
N GLY A 36 -1.86 -5.69 -7.66
CA GLY A 36 -1.33 -4.40 -7.24
C GLY A 36 -1.55 -3.30 -8.28
N LEU A 37 -1.28 -3.59 -9.56
CA LEU A 37 -1.55 -2.65 -10.66
C LEU A 37 -3.03 -2.28 -10.77
N THR A 38 -3.93 -3.25 -10.58
CA THR A 38 -5.37 -3.02 -10.60
C THR A 38 -5.80 -2.11 -9.45
N ILE A 39 -5.29 -2.33 -8.23
CA ILE A 39 -5.57 -1.45 -7.08
C ILE A 39 -5.12 -0.02 -7.38
N LEU A 40 -3.90 0.15 -7.91
CA LEU A 40 -3.37 1.47 -8.24
C LEU A 40 -4.20 2.16 -9.34
N ALA A 41 -4.57 1.43 -10.39
CA ALA A 41 -5.40 1.96 -11.47
C ALA A 41 -6.79 2.38 -10.96
N LEU A 42 -7.44 1.54 -10.15
CA LEU A 42 -8.73 1.86 -9.52
C LEU A 42 -8.62 3.07 -8.59
N TYR A 43 -7.54 3.16 -7.82
CA TYR A 43 -7.24 4.30 -6.98
C TYR A 43 -7.11 5.61 -7.79
N LEU A 44 -6.30 5.60 -8.85
CA LEU A 44 -6.13 6.76 -9.73
C LEU A 44 -7.44 7.16 -10.44
N MET A 45 -8.19 6.18 -10.95
CA MET A 45 -9.50 6.42 -11.55
C MET A 45 -10.48 7.06 -10.57
N PHE A 46 -10.46 6.59 -9.31
CA PHE A 46 -11.28 7.19 -8.27
C PHE A 46 -10.83 8.63 -7.98
N VAL A 47 -9.53 8.89 -7.77
CA VAL A 47 -9.02 10.21 -7.37
C VAL A 47 -9.19 11.25 -8.47
N LEU A 48 -8.90 10.89 -9.71
CA LEU A 48 -8.85 11.84 -10.82
C LEU A 48 -10.23 12.08 -11.45
N LYS A 49 -11.07 11.05 -11.49
CA LYS A 49 -12.33 11.11 -12.25
C LYS A 49 -13.55 11.05 -11.33
N TRP A 50 -13.65 9.99 -10.53
CA TRP A 50 -14.89 9.72 -9.80
C TRP A 50 -15.11 10.67 -8.61
N GLY A 51 -14.07 10.90 -7.80
CA GLY A 51 -14.10 11.77 -6.63
C GLY A 51 -14.49 13.20 -6.98
N PRO A 52 -13.76 13.90 -7.88
CA PRO A 52 -14.11 15.25 -8.31
C PRO A 52 -15.52 15.32 -8.89
N ASN A 53 -15.92 14.33 -9.71
CA ASN A 53 -17.25 14.32 -10.31
C ASN A 53 -18.38 14.13 -9.27
N PHE A 54 -18.15 13.33 -8.23
CA PHE A 54 -19.09 13.15 -7.13
C PHE A 54 -19.22 14.41 -6.25
N MET A 55 -18.14 15.18 -6.11
CA MET A 55 -18.12 16.42 -5.31
C MET A 55 -18.60 17.67 -6.05
N LYS A 56 -18.73 17.64 -7.38
CA LYS A 56 -19.17 18.82 -8.17
C LYS A 56 -20.46 19.45 -7.66
N ASN A 57 -21.39 18.64 -7.13
CA ASN A 57 -22.72 19.08 -6.71
C ASN A 57 -22.93 18.96 -5.19
N ARG A 58 -21.88 18.78 -4.39
CA ARG A 58 -21.98 18.56 -2.94
C ARG A 58 -21.03 19.47 -2.17
N LYS A 59 -21.48 19.94 -1.01
CA LYS A 59 -20.63 20.64 -0.04
C LYS A 59 -19.57 19.68 0.51
N PRO A 60 -18.39 20.18 0.90
CA PRO A 60 -17.32 19.33 1.42
C PRO A 60 -17.78 18.54 2.66
N MET A 61 -17.45 17.26 2.66
CA MET A 61 -17.76 16.37 3.79
C MET A 61 -16.78 16.65 4.93
N ASN A 62 -17.28 16.73 6.16
CA ASN A 62 -16.43 16.87 7.33
C ASN A 62 -15.89 15.47 7.72
N LEU A 63 -14.69 15.16 7.24
CA LEU A 63 -14.01 13.87 7.43
C LEU A 63 -13.00 13.91 8.58
N GLU A 64 -12.98 14.96 9.39
CA GLU A 64 -11.96 15.19 10.42
C GLU A 64 -11.87 14.02 11.43
N LYS A 65 -13.01 13.58 11.96
CA LYS A 65 -13.06 12.46 12.90
C LYS A 65 -12.58 11.14 12.28
N VAL A 66 -12.93 10.91 11.01
CA VAL A 66 -12.52 9.72 10.27
C VAL A 66 -11.01 9.73 10.05
N MET A 67 -10.45 10.90 9.70
CA MET A 67 -9.01 11.09 9.51
C MET A 67 -8.23 10.90 10.82
N ILE A 68 -8.73 11.42 11.94
CA ILE A 68 -8.10 11.22 13.26
C ILE A 68 -8.04 9.74 13.62
N VAL A 69 -9.15 9.01 13.48
CA VAL A 69 -9.20 7.57 13.78
C VAL A 69 -8.28 6.79 12.84
N TYR A 70 -8.32 7.11 11.55
CA TYR A 70 -7.48 6.48 10.53
C TYR A 70 -5.99 6.66 10.85
N ASN A 71 -5.55 7.89 11.12
CA ASN A 71 -4.16 8.20 11.47
C ASN A 71 -3.74 7.52 12.77
N ALA A 72 -4.62 7.44 13.78
CA ALA A 72 -4.33 6.74 15.03
C ALA A 72 -4.10 5.24 14.80
N VAL A 73 -4.96 4.58 14.01
CA VAL A 73 -4.80 3.17 13.63
C VAL A 73 -3.50 2.97 12.86
N GLN A 74 -3.20 3.86 11.91
CA GLN A 74 -1.98 3.77 11.11
C GLN A 74 -0.73 3.90 11.96
N VAL A 75 -0.69 4.82 12.92
CA VAL A 75 0.42 4.94 13.88
C VAL A 75 0.58 3.65 14.68
N ILE A 76 -0.50 3.08 15.22
CA ILE A 76 -0.44 1.82 15.98
C ILE A 76 0.15 0.69 15.12
N CYS A 77 -0.33 0.52 13.89
CA CYS A 77 0.15 -0.53 13.00
C CYS A 77 1.62 -0.32 12.58
N CYS A 78 2.01 0.93 12.28
CA CYS A 78 3.39 1.28 11.95
C CYS A 78 4.33 1.04 13.13
N THR A 79 3.92 1.41 14.34
CA THR A 79 4.68 1.12 15.57
C THR A 79 4.82 -0.39 15.77
N HIS A 80 3.77 -1.19 15.55
CA HIS A 80 3.85 -2.64 15.65
C HIS A 80 4.89 -3.23 14.69
N VAL A 81 4.81 -2.87 13.40
CA VAL A 81 5.76 -3.33 12.37
C VAL A 81 7.19 -2.89 12.71
N PHE A 82 7.36 -1.66 13.21
CA PHE A 82 8.65 -1.12 13.61
C PHE A 82 9.27 -1.90 14.78
N LEU A 83 8.49 -2.18 15.83
CA LEU A 83 8.95 -2.96 16.98
C LEU A 83 9.35 -4.37 16.57
N VAL A 84 8.52 -5.06 15.78
CA VAL A 84 8.84 -6.40 15.27
C VAL A 84 10.08 -6.34 14.37
N GLY A 85 10.19 -5.34 13.50
CA GLY A 85 11.37 -5.14 12.66
C GLY A 85 12.66 -4.94 13.45
N ILE A 86 12.62 -4.15 14.53
CA ILE A 86 13.77 -3.99 15.45
C ILE A 86 14.10 -5.31 16.13
N THR A 87 13.11 -6.08 16.59
CA THR A 87 13.40 -7.37 17.25
C THR A 87 14.05 -8.37 16.29
N ILE A 88 13.70 -8.35 15.00
CA ILE A 88 14.32 -9.20 13.98
C ILE A 88 15.73 -8.70 13.62
N GLY A 89 15.89 -7.39 13.40
CA GLY A 89 17.15 -6.81 12.93
C GLY A 89 18.22 -6.62 14.02
N TRP A 90 17.80 -6.16 15.20
CA TRP A 90 18.66 -5.78 16.33
C TRP A 90 18.50 -6.71 17.56
N GLY A 91 17.60 -7.70 17.52
CA GLY A 91 17.28 -8.52 18.69
C GLY A 91 18.48 -9.28 19.24
N TRP A 92 18.61 -9.27 20.57
CA TRP A 92 19.62 -10.03 21.31
C TRP A 92 19.39 -11.54 21.14
N GLY A 93 20.09 -12.13 20.17
CA GLY A 93 20.25 -13.59 20.07
C GLY A 93 19.93 -14.21 18.70
N GLN A 94 19.31 -13.50 17.75
CA GLN A 94 18.93 -14.03 16.42
C GLN A 94 19.14 -12.99 15.29
N GLY A 95 20.00 -11.98 15.53
CA GLY A 95 20.07 -10.78 14.70
C GLY A 95 20.51 -11.01 13.26
N TYR A 96 19.81 -10.38 12.33
CA TYR A 96 20.23 -10.25 10.95
C TYR A 96 21.59 -9.60 10.83
N ARG A 97 22.37 -10.03 9.83
CA ARG A 97 23.58 -9.33 9.45
C ARG A 97 23.18 -8.00 8.83
N TRP A 98 23.71 -6.90 9.38
CA TRP A 98 23.59 -5.55 8.79
C TRP A 98 24.11 -5.47 7.35
N VAL A 99 24.96 -6.42 6.97
CA VAL A 99 25.54 -6.54 5.64
C VAL A 99 25.16 -7.89 5.06
N CYS A 100 24.30 -7.84 4.04
CA CYS A 100 23.83 -8.98 3.24
C CYS A 100 23.20 -10.10 4.09
N GLU A 101 21.92 -9.92 4.46
CA GLU A 101 21.11 -11.00 5.01
C GLU A 101 20.37 -11.74 3.88
N PRO A 102 20.54 -13.06 3.72
CA PRO A 102 19.78 -13.83 2.75
C PRO A 102 18.32 -13.99 3.19
N VAL A 103 17.43 -14.08 2.21
CA VAL A 103 16.01 -14.37 2.48
C VAL A 103 15.86 -15.84 2.84
N ASP A 104 15.38 -16.13 4.05
CA ASP A 104 15.03 -17.49 4.48
C ASP A 104 13.63 -17.87 3.96
N TYR A 105 13.58 -18.80 3.00
CA TYR A 105 12.34 -19.35 2.45
C TYR A 105 11.79 -20.54 3.26
N SER A 106 12.47 -20.93 4.34
CA SER A 106 12.05 -22.04 5.19
C SER A 106 10.71 -21.76 5.91
N ASN A 107 10.22 -22.81 6.57
CA ASN A 107 9.02 -22.75 7.42
C ASN A 107 9.36 -22.56 8.91
N SER A 108 10.55 -22.04 9.21
CA SER A 108 10.94 -21.65 10.57
C SER A 108 9.97 -20.60 11.13
N GLU A 109 9.82 -20.56 12.46
CA GLU A 109 8.98 -19.57 13.13
C GLU A 109 9.45 -18.14 12.84
N HIS A 110 10.77 -17.96 12.79
CA HIS A 110 11.42 -16.70 12.43
C HIS A 110 11.06 -16.26 11.00
N ALA A 111 11.27 -17.11 9.99
CA ALA A 111 10.94 -16.79 8.61
C ALA A 111 9.45 -16.48 8.41
N LYS A 112 8.56 -17.21 9.09
CA LYS A 112 7.12 -16.95 9.09
C LYS A 112 6.78 -15.59 9.69
N LEU A 113 7.44 -15.20 10.80
CA LEU A 113 7.26 -13.88 11.41
C LEU A 113 7.70 -12.77 10.45
N VAL A 114 8.91 -12.87 9.86
CA VAL A 114 9.40 -11.89 8.88
C VAL A 114 8.42 -11.76 7.71
N ARG A 115 8.00 -12.88 7.12
CA ARG A 115 7.08 -12.92 5.97
C ARG A 115 5.75 -12.25 6.30
N LYS A 116 5.17 -12.52 7.48
CA LYS A 116 3.93 -11.87 7.95
C LYS A 116 4.12 -10.37 8.17
N THR A 117 5.23 -9.95 8.77
CA THR A 117 5.54 -8.54 9.01
C THR A 117 5.66 -7.76 7.70
N VAL A 118 6.35 -8.33 6.71
CA VAL A 118 6.47 -7.74 5.35
C VAL A 118 5.10 -7.64 4.68
N TYR A 119 4.24 -8.64 4.85
CA TYR A 119 2.88 -8.59 4.30
C TYR A 119 2.00 -7.54 4.96
N ILE A 120 2.05 -7.41 6.28
CA ILE A 120 1.34 -6.34 7.00
C ILE A 120 1.85 -4.98 6.54
N TYR A 121 3.16 -4.81 6.37
CA TYR A 121 3.74 -3.59 5.82
C TYR A 121 3.24 -3.29 4.40
N TYR A 122 3.13 -4.29 3.53
CA TYR A 122 2.55 -4.14 2.20
C TYR A 122 1.09 -3.66 2.26
N LEU A 123 0.27 -4.23 3.14
CA LEU A 123 -1.12 -3.79 3.33
C LEU A 123 -1.20 -2.36 3.87
N LEU A 124 -0.29 -1.96 4.76
CA LEU A 124 -0.19 -0.57 5.23
C LEU A 124 0.12 0.40 4.09
N LYS A 125 0.98 0.01 3.14
CA LYS A 125 1.24 0.83 1.95
C LYS A 125 0.03 0.97 1.04
N ILE A 126 -0.82 -0.04 0.97
CA ILE A 126 -2.11 0.07 0.28
C ILE A 126 -3.04 1.03 1.05
N ALA A 127 -3.08 0.95 2.38
CA ALA A 127 -3.86 1.86 3.21
C ALA A 127 -3.40 3.32 3.02
N ASP A 128 -2.08 3.59 3.00
CA ASP A 128 -1.50 4.93 2.77
C ASP A 128 -2.04 5.62 1.50
N LEU A 129 -2.42 4.85 0.46
CA LEU A 129 -3.04 5.41 -0.75
C LEU A 129 -4.38 6.09 -0.43
N ALA A 130 -5.15 5.59 0.53
CA ALA A 130 -6.42 6.16 0.93
C ALA A 130 -6.27 7.58 1.52
N ASP A 131 -5.13 7.87 2.14
CA ASP A 131 -4.87 9.12 2.84
C ASP A 131 -4.86 10.34 1.90
N THR A 132 -4.35 10.13 0.68
CA THR A 132 -4.35 11.16 -0.37
C THR A 132 -5.76 11.60 -0.73
N LYS A 133 -6.76 10.71 -0.68
CA LYS A 133 -8.16 11.10 -0.92
C LYS A 133 -8.65 12.01 0.18
N ASN A 134 -8.53 11.61 1.43
CA ASN A 134 -9.08 12.38 2.56
C ASN A 134 -8.53 13.81 2.59
N ASN A 135 -7.23 13.98 2.32
CA ASN A 135 -6.61 15.29 2.22
C ASN A 135 -7.07 16.07 0.96
N SER A 136 -7.14 15.41 -0.21
CA SER A 136 -7.58 16.05 -1.46
C SER A 136 -9.06 16.49 -1.44
N LEU A 137 -9.93 15.70 -0.80
CA LEU A 137 -11.35 16.04 -0.58
C LEU A 137 -11.46 17.25 0.35
N GLY A 138 -10.66 17.30 1.43
CA GLY A 138 -10.57 18.43 2.35
C GLY A 138 -10.08 19.72 1.67
N MET A 139 -9.00 19.64 0.88
CA MET A 139 -8.45 20.77 0.14
C MET A 139 -9.40 21.30 -0.94
N GLN A 140 -10.14 20.43 -1.65
CA GLN A 140 -11.17 20.87 -2.61
C GLN A 140 -12.32 21.61 -1.90
N GLY A 141 -12.70 21.16 -0.70
CA GLY A 141 -13.65 21.85 0.17
C GLY A 141 -13.21 23.26 0.55
N ILE A 142 -11.97 23.41 1.03
CA ILE A 142 -11.40 24.72 1.38
C ILE A 142 -11.34 25.62 0.13
N ARG A 143 -10.89 25.10 -1.02
CA ARG A 143 -10.80 25.87 -2.27
C ARG A 143 -12.16 26.34 -2.79
N SER A 144 -13.20 25.51 -2.67
CA SER A 144 -14.57 25.90 -3.02
C SER A 144 -15.15 26.96 -2.08
N THR A 145 -14.81 26.88 -0.78
CA THR A 145 -15.26 27.84 0.24
C THR A 145 -14.55 29.18 0.09
N CYS A 146 -13.23 29.19 -0.13
CA CYS A 146 -12.48 30.41 -0.46
C CYS A 146 -12.98 31.07 -1.76
N ARG A 147 -13.37 30.28 -2.77
CA ARG A 147 -13.95 30.83 -4.03
C ARG A 147 -15.35 31.40 -3.83
N ALA A 148 -16.14 30.86 -2.90
CA ALA A 148 -17.45 31.42 -2.54
C ALA A 148 -17.33 32.69 -1.66
N LEU A 149 -16.27 32.80 -0.87
CA LEU A 149 -16.00 33.94 0.03
C LEU A 149 -15.29 35.11 -0.64
N CYS A 150 -14.56 34.88 -1.74
CA CYS A 150 -14.02 35.92 -2.62
C CYS A 150 -14.76 35.87 -3.97
N PRO A 151 -15.93 36.51 -4.11
CA PRO A 151 -16.45 36.79 -5.44
C PRO A 151 -15.40 37.65 -6.16
N SER A 152 -14.87 37.15 -7.27
CA SER A 152 -14.05 37.94 -8.17
C SER A 152 -14.84 39.19 -8.59
N PRO A 153 -14.19 40.36 -8.69
CA PRO A 153 -14.84 41.61 -9.10
C PRO A 153 -15.46 41.52 -10.50
#